data_AF-A0A7K1BYT7-F1
#
_entry.id   AF-A0A7K1BYT7-F1
#
_cell.length_a   1.000
_cell.length_b   1.000
_cell.length_c   1.000
_cell.angle_alpha   90.00
_cell.angle_beta   90.00
_cell.angle_gamma   90.00
#
_symmetry.space_group_name_H-M   'P 1'
#
loop_
_entity.id
_entity.type
_entity.pdbx_description
1 polymer ?
#
loop_
_entity_poly.entity_id
_entity_poly.type
_entity_poly.pdbx_seq_one_letter_code
_entity_poly.pdbx_strand_id
1 'polypeptide(L)'
;IRTLTKFHWYRLPNGYLAADVSADAFCYSMVRNLVGAAACVGEGRYPQEWMLEMLENRERVPDSFVFPGRGLTLIRVDFPADDQLATKAAESMARRMEEE
;
A
#
# COMPACT_ATOMS: atom_id res chain seq x y z
N ILE A 1 8.47 2.97 -9.64
CA ILE A 1 7.04 2.51 -9.67
C ILE A 1 6.92 1.23 -8.83
N ARG A 2 5.77 0.95 -8.19
CA ARG A 2 5.56 -0.22 -7.31
C ARG A 2 4.36 -1.07 -7.77
N THR A 3 4.37 -2.34 -7.41
CA THR A 3 3.32 -3.31 -7.78
C THR A 3 2.60 -3.81 -6.53
N LEU A 4 1.33 -3.44 -6.41
CA LEU A 4 0.42 -3.94 -5.38
C LEU A 4 -0.08 -5.33 -5.79
N THR A 5 0.25 -6.35 -5.01
CA THR A 5 -0.13 -7.74 -5.28
C THR A 5 -1.39 -8.17 -4.51
N LYS A 6 -1.70 -7.47 -3.42
CA LYS A 6 -2.94 -7.66 -2.65
C LYS A 6 -3.45 -6.33 -2.13
N PHE A 7 -4.74 -6.09 -2.33
CA PHE A 7 -5.49 -5.02 -1.67
C PHE A 7 -6.89 -5.51 -1.34
N HIS A 8 -7.06 -6.05 -0.14
CA HIS A 8 -8.28 -6.77 0.24
C HIS A 8 -8.84 -6.27 1.55
N TRP A 9 -10.13 -5.93 1.57
CA TRP A 9 -10.85 -5.44 2.73
C TRP A 9 -11.77 -6.52 3.29
N TYR A 10 -11.83 -6.61 4.62
CA TYR A 10 -12.73 -7.52 5.32
C TYR A 10 -13.16 -6.92 6.65
N ARG A 11 -14.30 -7.42 7.15
CA ARG A 11 -14.82 -7.03 8.45
C ARG A 11 -14.40 -8.06 9.49
N LEU A 12 -13.81 -7.60 10.58
CA LEU A 12 -13.47 -8.41 11.74
C LEU A 12 -14.72 -8.69 12.59
N PRO A 13 -14.74 -9.76 13.41
CA PRO A 13 -15.88 -10.09 14.27
C PRO A 13 -16.28 -8.99 15.27
N ASN A 14 -15.33 -8.15 15.67
CA ASN A 14 -15.56 -6.99 16.55
C ASN A 14 -16.09 -5.74 15.80
N GLY A 15 -16.41 -5.86 14.52
CA GLY A 15 -17.01 -4.80 13.71
C GLY A 15 -16.01 -3.86 13.02
N TYR A 16 -14.72 -3.91 13.36
CA TYR A 16 -13.69 -3.12 12.67
C TYR A 16 -13.47 -3.59 11.23
N LEU A 17 -13.07 -2.65 10.36
CA LEU A 17 -12.61 -2.95 9.01
C LEU A 17 -11.09 -3.10 9.01
N ALA A 18 -10.62 -4.19 8.39
CA ALA A 18 -9.21 -4.48 8.20
C ALA A 18 -8.89 -4.53 6.70
N ALA A 19 -7.68 -4.07 6.35
CA ALA A 19 -7.15 -4.14 5.00
C ALA A 19 -5.85 -4.94 4.99
N ASP A 20 -5.83 -6.01 4.20
CA ASP A 20 -4.61 -6.73 3.87
C ASP A 20 -3.99 -6.11 2.62
N VAL A 21 -2.76 -5.62 2.78
CA VAL A 21 -2.01 -4.98 1.69
C VAL A 21 -0.68 -5.69 1.50
N SER A 22 -0.38 -6.09 0.27
CA SER A 22 0.89 -6.72 -0.11
C SER A 22 1.42 -6.12 -1.40
N ALA A 23 2.73 -5.94 -1.49
CA ALA A 23 3.39 -5.34 -2.63
C ALA A 23 4.84 -5.84 -2.73
N ASP A 24 5.47 -5.59 -3.88
CA ASP A 24 6.91 -5.80 -4.05
C ASP A 24 7.75 -4.83 -3.17
N ALA A 25 7.27 -3.59 -3.03
CA ALA A 25 7.74 -2.61 -2.05
C ALA A 25 6.69 -1.49 -1.88
N PHE A 26 6.83 -0.71 -0.81
CA PHE A 26 5.93 0.42 -0.51
C PHE A 26 6.69 1.75 -0.57
N CYS A 27 6.07 2.78 -1.14
CA CYS A 27 6.57 4.16 -1.05
C CYS A 27 6.26 4.77 0.33
N TYR A 28 6.87 5.93 0.62
CA TYR A 28 6.60 6.65 1.86
C TYR A 28 5.10 6.92 2.04
N SER A 29 4.56 6.52 3.19
CA SER A 29 3.14 6.64 3.54
C SER A 29 2.14 5.94 2.59
N MET A 30 2.59 5.10 1.65
CA MET A 30 1.74 4.48 0.61
C MET A 30 0.53 3.75 1.20
N VAL A 31 0.75 2.84 2.16
CA VAL A 31 -0.35 2.07 2.78
C VAL A 31 -1.33 2.98 3.52
N ARG A 32 -0.82 4.00 4.21
CA ARG A 32 -1.64 4.95 4.97
C ARG A 32 -2.48 5.84 4.05
N ASN A 33 -1.95 6.18 2.87
CA ASN A 33 -2.68 6.89 1.82
C ASN A 33 -3.76 6.03 1.17
N LEU A 34 -3.46 4.76 0.86
CA LEU A 34 -4.44 3.81 0.32
C LEU A 34 -5.62 3.61 1.27
N VAL A 35 -5.32 3.44 2.57
CA VAL A 35 -6.34 3.34 3.62
C VAL A 35 -7.15 4.63 3.72
N GLY A 36 -6.50 5.80 3.65
CA GLY A 36 -7.17 7.10 3.68
C GLY A 36 -8.11 7.33 2.50
N ALA A 37 -7.67 7.00 1.30
CA ALA A 37 -8.50 7.12 0.11
C ALA A 37 -9.73 6.19 0.18
N ALA A 38 -9.53 4.93 0.59
CA ALA A 38 -10.62 3.98 0.76
C ALA A 38 -11.62 4.41 1.84
N ALA A 39 -11.15 5.01 2.94
CA ALA A 39 -12.01 5.56 3.98
C ALA A 39 -12.86 6.74 3.46
N CYS A 40 -12.27 7.65 2.69
CA CYS A 40 -13.03 8.77 2.12
C CYS A 40 -14.14 8.28 1.16
N VAL A 41 -13.89 7.22 0.38
CA VAL A 41 -14.93 6.58 -0.44
C VAL A 41 -15.97 5.87 0.42
N GLY A 42 -15.54 5.08 1.41
CA GLY A 42 -16.43 4.33 2.29
C GLY A 42 -17.35 5.22 3.16
N GLU A 43 -16.92 6.44 3.44
CA GLU A 43 -17.72 7.46 4.13
C GLU A 43 -18.58 8.32 3.17
N GLY A 44 -18.48 8.10 1.85
CA GLY A 44 -19.24 8.84 0.84
C GLY A 44 -18.74 10.27 0.58
N ARG A 45 -17.52 10.62 1.00
CA ARG A 45 -16.92 11.93 0.72
C ARG A 45 -16.51 12.07 -0.76
N TYR A 46 -16.16 10.96 -1.38
CA TYR A 46 -15.86 10.85 -2.81
C TYR A 46 -16.60 9.64 -3.42
N PRO A 47 -16.91 9.67 -4.72
CA PRO A 47 -17.49 8.53 -5.43
C PRO A 47 -16.47 7.39 -5.56
N GLN A 48 -16.94 6.19 -5.91
CA GLN A 48 -16.11 4.99 -5.99
C GLN A 48 -14.99 5.11 -7.04
N GLU A 49 -15.28 5.81 -8.13
CA GLU A 49 -14.40 6.01 -9.28
C GLU A 49 -13.20 6.90 -8.95
N TRP A 50 -13.31 7.74 -7.92
CA TRP A 50 -12.30 8.74 -7.57
C TRP A 50 -10.91 8.15 -7.32
N MET A 51 -10.82 6.99 -6.65
CA MET A 51 -9.52 6.36 -6.42
C MET A 51 -8.86 5.87 -7.71
N LEU A 52 -9.66 5.41 -8.68
CA LEU A 52 -9.17 4.98 -9.98
C LEU A 52 -8.69 6.18 -10.78
N GLU A 53 -9.45 7.27 -10.79
CA GLU A 53 -9.07 8.53 -11.43
C GLU A 53 -7.76 9.08 -10.86
N MET A 54 -7.59 9.09 -9.53
CA MET A 54 -6.33 9.53 -8.91
C MET A 54 -5.14 8.67 -9.36
N LEU A 55 -5.33 7.35 -9.48
CA LEU A 55 -4.29 6.44 -9.94
C LEU A 55 -3.91 6.71 -11.41
N GLU A 56 -4.91 6.88 -12.28
CA GLU A 56 -4.72 7.14 -13.71
C GLU A 56 -4.06 8.50 -13.96
N ASN A 57 -4.49 9.52 -13.23
CA ASN A 57 -3.95 10.89 -13.31
C ASN A 57 -2.62 11.05 -12.57
N ARG A 58 -2.15 10.02 -11.85
CA ARG A 58 -0.92 10.02 -11.04
C ARG A 58 -0.91 11.13 -9.99
N GLU A 59 -2.08 11.38 -9.41
CA GLU A 59 -2.26 12.39 -8.39
C GLU A 59 -2.01 11.82 -6.99
N ARG A 60 -1.52 12.68 -6.11
CA ARG A 60 -1.27 12.29 -4.72
C ARG A 60 -2.51 12.56 -3.87
N VAL A 61 -2.94 11.56 -3.12
CA VAL A 61 -3.95 11.72 -2.07
C VAL A 61 -3.51 12.85 -1.12
N PRO A 62 -4.36 13.85 -0.84
CA PRO A 62 -4.03 14.95 0.04
C PRO A 62 -3.47 14.47 1.38
N ASP A 63 -2.42 15.13 1.87
CA ASP A 63 -1.75 14.72 3.12
C ASP A 63 -2.69 14.78 4.34
N SER A 64 -3.76 15.58 4.27
CA SER A 64 -4.84 15.65 5.26
C SER A 64 -5.64 14.35 5.39
N PHE A 65 -5.59 13.46 4.40
CA PHE A 65 -6.24 12.16 4.43
C PHE A 65 -5.29 11.02 4.78
N VAL A 66 -4.00 11.29 5.06
CA VAL A 66 -3.05 10.26 5.48
C VAL A 66 -3.46 9.72 6.85
N PHE A 67 -3.90 8.46 6.91
CA PHE A 67 -4.33 7.85 8.17
C PHE A 67 -3.19 7.76 9.19
N PRO A 68 -3.46 7.78 10.51
CA PRO A 68 -2.42 7.61 11.53
C PRO A 68 -1.68 6.26 11.42
N GLY A 69 -0.38 6.25 11.72
CA GLY A 69 0.45 5.03 11.64
C GLY A 69 0.12 3.95 12.68
N ARG A 70 -0.52 4.30 13.80
CA ARG A 70 -0.84 3.38 14.91
C ARG A 70 -1.78 2.23 14.55
N GLY A 71 -2.49 2.31 13.43
CA GLY A 71 -3.36 1.24 12.92
C GLY A 71 -2.68 0.33 11.89
N LEU A 72 -1.42 0.59 11.56
CA LEU A 72 -0.65 -0.19 10.58
C LEU A 72 0.30 -1.15 11.31
N THR A 73 0.29 -2.42 10.88
CA THR A 73 1.17 -3.45 11.43
C THR A 73 1.78 -4.26 10.28
N LEU A 74 3.09 -4.50 10.33
CA LEU A 74 3.76 -5.41 9.41
C LEU A 74 3.49 -6.86 9.83
N ILE A 75 2.86 -7.64 8.96
CA ILE A 75 2.42 -9.01 9.28
C ILE A 75 3.37 -10.07 8.73
N ARG A 76 3.93 -9.87 7.52
CA ARG A 76 4.76 -10.87 6.85
C ARG A 76 5.74 -10.20 5.89
N VAL A 77 6.90 -10.83 5.74
CA VAL A 77 7.87 -10.57 4.66
C VAL A 77 8.18 -11.91 4.00
N ASP A 78 7.98 -11.98 2.70
CA ASP A 78 8.24 -13.20 1.92
C ASP A 78 9.67 -13.17 1.39
N PHE A 79 10.40 -14.27 1.59
CA PHE A 79 11.77 -14.44 1.11
C PHE A 79 11.83 -15.55 0.05
N PRO A 80 12.70 -15.42 -0.97
CA PRO A 80 12.97 -16.51 -1.90
C PRO A 80 13.77 -17.62 -1.19
N ALA A 81 14.07 -18.69 -1.93
CA ALA A 81 14.95 -19.75 -1.44
C ALA A 81 16.35 -19.21 -1.07
N ASP A 82 17.04 -19.90 -0.15
CA ASP A 82 18.30 -19.43 0.43
C ASP A 82 19.39 -19.16 -0.62
N ASP A 83 19.45 -19.98 -1.66
CA ASP A 83 20.38 -19.84 -2.79
C ASP A 83 20.09 -18.62 -3.68
N GLN A 84 18.90 -18.04 -3.57
CA GLN A 84 18.45 -16.87 -4.33
C GLN A 84 18.49 -15.57 -3.50
N LEU A 85 18.72 -15.64 -2.19
CA LEU A 85 18.70 -14.48 -1.30
C LEU A 85 19.68 -13.38 -1.72
N ALA A 86 20.93 -13.75 -2.02
CA ALA A 86 21.98 -12.79 -2.39
C ALA A 86 21.64 -12.04 -3.69
N THR A 87 21.18 -12.78 -4.70
CA THR A 87 20.72 -12.21 -5.98
C THR A 87 19.56 -11.26 -5.74
N LYS A 88 18.58 -11.65 -4.90
CA LYS A 88 17.41 -10.82 -4.63
C LYS A 88 17.76 -9.52 -3.92
N ALA A 89 18.67 -9.57 -2.95
CA ALA A 89 19.16 -8.40 -2.26
C ALA A 89 19.85 -7.42 -3.23
N ALA A 90 20.68 -7.92 -4.14
CA ALA A 90 21.34 -7.10 -5.16
C ALA A 90 20.33 -6.42 -6.10
N GLU A 91 19.33 -7.15 -6.61
CA GLU A 91 18.24 -6.59 -7.43
C GLU A 91 17.47 -5.48 -6.71
N SER A 92 17.16 -5.68 -5.43
CA SER A 92 16.43 -4.70 -4.61
C SER A 92 17.24 -3.43 -4.36
N MET A 93 18.56 -3.54 -4.21
CA MET A 93 19.45 -2.37 -4.06
C MET A 93 19.64 -1.64 -5.39
N ALA A 94 19.87 -2.35 -6.49
CA ALA A 94 20.02 -1.74 -7.82
C ALA A 94 18.79 -0.90 -8.19
N ARG A 95 17.58 -1.44 -7.98
CA ARG A 95 16.33 -0.69 -8.22
C ARG A 95 16.18 0.59 -7.40
N ARG A 96 16.81 0.69 -6.22
CA ARG A 96 16.77 1.93 -5.42
C ARG A 96 17.68 3.01 -5.99
N MET A 97 18.85 2.63 -6.50
CA MET A 97 19.82 3.58 -7.07
C MET A 97 19.38 4.11 -8.43
N GLU A 98 18.59 3.35 -9.19
CA GLU A 98 17.99 3.81 -10.45
C GLU A 98 16.82 4.78 -10.25
N GLU A 99 16.22 4.81 -9.06
CA GLU A 99 15.09 5.67 -8.73
C GLU A 99 15.49 6.98 -8.01
N GLU A 100 16.78 7.14 -7.67
CA GLU A 100 17.40 8.39 -7.18
C GLU A 100 17.94 9.24 -8.34
#